data_AF-A0A933JAC1-F1
#
_entry.id   AF-A0A933JAC1-F1
#
_cell.length_a   1.000
_cell.length_b   1.000
_cell.length_c   1.000
_cell.angle_alpha   90.00
_cell.angle_beta   90.00
_cell.angle_gamma   90.00
#
_symmetry.space_group_name_H-M   'P 1'
#
loop_
_entity.id
_entity.type
_entity.pdbx_description
1 polymer ?
#
loop_
_entity_poly.entity_id
_entity_poly.type
_entity_poly.pdbx_seq_one_letter_code
_entity_poly.pdbx_strand_id
1 'polypeptide(L)' 'MVRTTIYLPEELHNGLKHLAVEMRCPMADLLRKAVEETYEHELGDIRAAQKAWKSHLINPGKAVPARSCFARRAKHA' A
#
# COMPACT_ATOMS: atom_id res chain seq x y z
N MET A 1 15.19 -0.07 1.12
CA MET A 1 14.19 0.15 2.19
C MET A 1 14.38 1.56 2.71
N VAL A 2 13.33 2.39 2.74
CA VAL A 2 13.43 3.75 3.29
C VAL A 2 13.35 3.65 4.81
N ARG A 3 14.31 4.23 5.53
CA ARG A 3 14.23 4.39 6.98
C ARG A 3 13.37 5.61 7.28
N THR A 4 12.29 5.38 8.02
CA THR A 4 11.36 6.44 8.42
C THR A 4 11.32 6.50 9.94
N THR A 5 11.59 7.68 10.49
CA THR A 5 11.42 7.95 11.92
C THR A 5 10.01 8.47 12.15
N ILE A 6 9.27 7.84 13.05
CA ILE A 6 7.90 8.22 13.40
C ILE A 6 7.82 8.60 14.86
N TYR A 7 6.94 9.54 15.18
CA TYR A 7 6.58 9.82 16.56
C TYR A 7 5.56 8.78 17.05
N LEU A 8 5.79 8.25 18.25
CA LEU A 8 4.83 7.39 18.95
C LEU A 8 4.58 7.98 20.34
N PRO A 9 3.32 8.01 20.81
CA PRO A 9 3.02 8.30 22.20
C PRO A 9 3.79 7.35 23.13
N GLU A 10 4.21 7.85 24.29
CA GLU A 10 5.07 7.10 25.22
C GLU A 10 4.46 5.76 25.65
N GLU A 11 3.15 5.76 25.96
CA GLU A 11 2.41 4.54 26.32
C GLU A 11 2.46 3.49 25.20
N LEU A 12 2.24 3.91 23.95
CA LEU A 12 2.26 3.02 22.79
C LEU A 12 3.67 2.49 22.53
N HIS A 13 4.68 3.34 22.64
CA HIS A 13 6.08 2.95 22.49
C HIS A 13 6.50 1.90 23.55
N ASN A 14 6.12 2.12 24.81
CA ASN A 14 6.42 1.18 25.89
C ASN A 14 5.68 -0.15 25.70
N GLY A 15 4.40 -0.11 25.32
CA GLY A 15 3.63 -1.32 24.99
C GLY A 15 4.26 -2.13 23.86
N LEU A 16 4.67 -1.47 22.77
CA LEU A 16 5.35 -2.11 21.65
C LEU A 16 6.70 -2.71 22.05
N LYS A 17 7.44 -2.04 22.92
CA LYS A 17 8.72 -2.55 23.44
C LYS A 17 8.52 -3.83 24.25
N HIS A 18 7.51 -3.88 25.12
CA HIS A 18 7.16 -5.09 25.88
C HIS A 18 6.77 -6.23 24.95
N LEU A 19 5.87 -5.96 23.99
CA LEU A 19 5.41 -6.96 23.04
C LEU A 19 6.55 -7.51 22.17
N ALA A 20 7.49 -6.66 21.75
CA ALA A 20 8.67 -7.08 20.98
C ALA A 20 9.55 -8.07 21.75
N VAL A 21 9.72 -7.83 23.06
CA VAL A 21 10.47 -8.74 23.95
C VAL A 21 9.75 -10.08 24.09
N GLU A 22 8.44 -10.05 24.35
CA GLU A 22 7.63 -11.27 24.49
C GLU A 22 7.62 -12.13 23.22
N MET A 23 7.49 -11.48 22.06
CA MET A 23 7.47 -12.14 20.75
C MET A 23 8.86 -12.46 20.18
N ARG A 24 9.93 -12.07 20.89
CA ARG A 24 11.33 -12.24 20.47
C ARG A 24 11.61 -11.71 19.06
N CYS A 25 11.03 -10.57 18.73
CA CYS A 25 11.19 -9.95 17.41
C CYS A 25 11.54 -8.46 17.53
N PRO A 26 12.16 -7.86 16.50
CA PRO A 26 12.35 -6.42 16.44
C PRO A 26 11.02 -5.66 16.46
N MET A 27 10.96 -4.56 17.21
CA MET A 27 9.77 -3.67 17.23
C MET A 27 9.37 -3.18 15.83
N ALA A 28 10.33 -3.02 14.91
CA ALA A 28 10.08 -2.64 13.54
C ALA A 28 9.28 -3.69 12.75
N ASP A 29 9.40 -4.98 13.11
CA ASP A 29 8.67 -6.06 12.46
C ASP A 29 7.22 -6.12 12.94
N LEU A 30 6.97 -5.82 14.23
CA LEU A 30 5.61 -5.62 14.75
C LEU A 30 4.89 -4.49 14.03
N LEU A 31 5.54 -3.33 13.91
CA LEU A 31 4.98 -2.19 13.20
C LEU A 31 4.73 -2.49 11.73
N ARG A 32 5.66 -3.19 11.07
CA ARG A 32 5.49 -3.59 9.67
C ARG A 32 4.30 -4.50 9.50
N LYS A 33 4.20 -5.54 10.33
CA LYS A 33 3.08 -6.49 10.29
C LYS A 33 1.75 -5.78 10.54
N ALA A 34 1.68 -4.91 11.54
CA ALA A 34 0.46 -4.15 11.83
C ALA A 34 0.04 -3.26 10.66
N VAL A 35 0.98 -2.58 10.00
CA VAL A 35 0.70 -1.75 8.82
C VAL A 35 0.28 -2.61 7.62
N GLU A 36 0.97 -3.72 7.37
CA GLU A 36 0.66 -4.65 6.28
C GLU A 36 -0.73 -5.26 6.43
N GLU A 37 -1.13 -5.63 7.64
CA GLU A 37 -2.46 -6.17 7.94
C GLU A 37 -3.54 -5.08 7.88
N THR A 38 -3.27 -3.89 8.42
CA THR A 38 -4.25 -2.79 8.45
C THR A 38 -4.56 -2.26 7.05
N TYR A 39 -3.55 -2.18 6.19
CA TYR A 39 -3.67 -1.62 4.84
C TYR A 39 -3.55 -2.68 3.75
N GLU A 40 -3.81 -3.94 4.05
CA GLU A 40 -3.59 -5.05 3.10
C GLU A 40 -4.33 -4.78 1.78
N HIS A 41 -5.59 -4.35 1.87
CA HIS A 41 -6.44 -4.11 0.71
C HIS A 41 -5.96 -2.91 -0.10
N GLU A 42 -5.71 -1.77 0.56
CA GLU A 42 -5.24 -0.54 -0.07
C GLU A 42 -3.86 -0.75 -0.71
N LEU A 43 -2.96 -1.46 -0.04
CA LEU A 43 -1.66 -1.82 -0.59
C LEU A 43 -1.81 -2.77 -1.78
N GLY A 44 -2.80 -3.67 -1.75
CA GLY A 44 -3.18 -4.52 -2.86
C GLY A 44 -3.60 -3.71 -4.09
N ASP A 45 -4.52 -2.75 -3.90
CA ASP A 45 -5.00 -1.86 -4.95
C ASP A 45 -3.87 -1.00 -5.55
N ILE A 46 -3.02 -0.44 -4.69
CA ILE A 46 -1.85 0.34 -5.13
C ILE A 46 -0.91 -0.54 -5.97
N ARG A 47 -0.62 -1.77 -5.53
CA ARG A 47 0.24 -2.71 -6.28
C ARG A 47 -0.39 -3.09 -7.62
N ALA A 48 -1.71 -3.31 -7.66
CA ALA A 48 -2.43 -3.62 -8.89
C ALA A 48 -2.37 -2.43 -9.88
N ALA A 49 -2.61 -1.21 -9.39
CA ALA A 49 -2.52 0.02 -10.17
C ALA A 49 -1.09 0.23 -10.72
N GLN A 50 -0.06 0.04 -9.89
CA GLN A 50 1.35 0.13 -10.32
C GLN A 50 1.70 -0.90 -11.39
N LYS A 51 1.18 -2.13 -11.28
CA LYS A 51 1.38 -3.17 -12.29
C LYS A 51 0.72 -2.82 -13.62
N ALA A 52 -0.53 -2.34 -13.57
CA ALA A 52 -1.23 -1.85 -14.75
C ALA A 52 -0.46 -0.70 -15.40
N TRP A 53 -0.03 0.29 -14.63
CA TRP A 53 0.77 1.42 -15.10
C TRP A 53 2.06 0.99 -15.81
N LYS A 54 2.84 0.09 -15.19
CA LYS A 54 4.07 -0.46 -15.81
C LYS A 54 3.76 -1.18 -17.12
N SER A 55 2.66 -1.92 -17.21
CA SER A 55 2.27 -2.60 -18.45
C SER A 55 1.93 -1.62 -19.57
N HIS A 56 1.32 -0.48 -19.24
CA HIS A 56 1.03 0.58 -20.19
C HIS A 56 2.30 1.30 -20.66
N LEU A 57 3.27 1.52 -19.78
CA LEU A 57 4.56 2.12 -20.16
C LEU A 57 5.33 1.24 -21.17
N ILE A 58 5.22 -0.08 -21.08
CA ILE A 58 5.88 -1.01 -22.02
C ILE A 58 5.22 -0.97 -23.41
N ASN A 59 3.91 -0.76 -23.48
CA ASN A 59 3.18 -0.69 -24.75
C ASN A 59 2.18 0.47 -24.78
N PRO A 60 2.67 1.71 -24.99
CA PRO A 60 1.84 2.91 -24.99
C PRO A 60 0.85 2.95 -26.15
N GLY A 61 1.10 2.22 -27.25
CA GLY A 61 0.19 2.12 -28.40
C GLY A 61 -1.14 1.41 -28.09
N LYS A 62 -1.24 0.69 -26.97
CA LYS A 62 -2.50 0.11 -26.48
C LYS A 62 -3.34 1.10 -25.66
N ALA A 63 -2.84 2.30 -25.40
CA ALA A 63 -3.60 3.31 -24.68
C ALA A 63 -4.76 3.82 -25.54
N VAL A 64 -5.96 3.85 -24.96
CA VAL A 64 -7.15 4.42 -25.58
C VAL A 64 -7.41 5.82 -25.02
N PRO A 65 -7.87 6.79 -25.83
CA PRO A 65 -8.22 8.11 -25.34
C PRO A 65 -9.28 8.06 -24.23
N ALA A 66 -9.05 8.77 -23.12
CA ALA A 66 -9.97 8.73 -21.98
C ALA A 66 -11.43 9.10 -22.36
N ARG A 67 -11.60 10.07 -23.28
CA ARG A 67 -12.91 10.49 -23.79
C ARG A 67 -13.71 9.35 -24.44
N SER A 68 -13.06 8.45 -25.17
CA SER A 68 -13.76 7.32 -25.82
C SER A 68 -14.21 6.27 -24.80
N CYS A 69 -13.42 6.05 -23.75
CA CYS A 69 -13.81 5.20 -22.62
C CYS A 69 -15.01 5.75 -21.86
N PHE A 70 -15.05 7.06 -21.57
CA PHE A 70 -16.16 7.68 -20.84
C PHE A 70 -17.46 7.68 -21.65
N ALA A 71 -17.39 7.99 -22.96
CA ALA A 71 -18.55 7.94 -23.84
C ALA A 71 -19.15 6.52 -23.93
N ARG A 72 -18.33 5.48 -23.83
CA ARG A 72 -18.78 4.08 -23.87
C ARG A 72 -19.47 3.68 -22.56
N ARG A 73 -19.00 4.16 -21.41
CA ARG A 73 -19.65 3.92 -20.11
C ARG A 73 -21.02 4.59 -20.01
N ALA A 74 -21.16 5.81 -20.52
CA ALA A 74 -22.44 6.53 -20.54
C ALA A 74 -23.53 5.87 -21.42
N LYS A 75 -23.14 4.98 -22.35
CA LYS A 75 -24.09 4.20 -23.18
C LYS A 75 -24.56 2.89 -22.52
N HIS A 76 -23.91 2.47 -21.43
CA HIS A 76 -24.20 1.22 -20.72
C HIS A 76 -24.59 1.45 -19.26
N ALA A 77 -24.87 2.70 -18.88
CA ALA A 77 -25.50 3.11 -17.62
C ALA A 77 -26.95 3.51 -17.93
#